data_AF-F3AJR8-F1
#
_entry.id   AF-F3AJR8-F1
#
_cell.length_a   1.000
_cell.length_b   1.000
_cell.length_c   1.000
_cell.angle_alpha   90.00
_cell.angle_beta   90.00
_cell.angle_gamma   90.00
#
_symmetry.space_group_name_H-M   'P 1'
#
loop_
_entity.id
_entity.type
_entity.pdbx_description
1 polymer ?
#
loop_
_entity_poly.entity_id
_entity_poly.type
_entity_poly.pdbx_seq_one_letter_code
_entity_poly.pdbx_strand_id
1 'polypeptide(L)'
;MRKWKKAGTIGLIAVMLCVSGAGCKKKATPERLFKDMAKNGETIESISGKMTANMEFAVEGQSVGMKMDFDLASVEKSEGFQMEGKLLMDIAGTEVSMDMSNYQVKEDDGLMSYTYVNNMWTKSPVESGEEETTLNAGMVEELTKQAKAFTLSEELVTVNGKECFELKGDIGGEFATDVLGEDMLDAFGMGGAVSEEELKELEIPCTITVYKKEILPASIFIDMKDVLMTAMEESGEMEIQELNLEMTFDEYNKVKEIKLPKEAKEEAIDADGSINGLLGGEMGEDLEEDTEEEVEKEDAADVDETEKKGTVSWESLELNVSGKTVTLPCKVSELEAAGLKVDAEEVPADKMVKPGETEFPMLKDKNGNQVGVYCENTGDKDAKVSDCTLTGFYITSRDGEGIVDIALPGDVRLGMTEAELLEKYGEPREKSEDTKTGILTYSWDDELFTRSLGIEFDKDSKEIISIMIDIWDY
;
A
#
# COMPACT_ATOMS: atom_id res chain seq x y z
N MET A 1 -2.52 -20.18 22.46
CA MET A 1 -3.54 -20.01 23.54
C MET A 1 -2.93 -20.15 24.94
N ARG A 2 -2.71 -19.04 25.67
CA ARG A 2 -2.65 -19.05 27.14
C ARG A 2 -3.14 -17.71 27.71
N LYS A 3 -4.47 -17.59 27.79
CA LYS A 3 -5.19 -16.55 28.53
C LYS A 3 -4.73 -16.53 29.98
N TRP A 4 -4.15 -15.44 30.48
CA TRP A 4 -4.10 -15.17 31.91
C TRP A 4 -5.09 -14.06 32.27
N LYS A 5 -6.16 -14.50 32.93
CA LYS A 5 -7.25 -13.69 33.47
C LYS A 5 -6.75 -12.76 34.57
N LYS A 6 -7.31 -11.55 34.59
CA LYS A 6 -7.38 -10.60 35.71
C LYS A 6 -7.58 -11.31 37.05
N ALA A 7 -6.75 -11.00 38.04
CA ALA A 7 -7.06 -11.19 39.45
C ALA A 7 -6.42 -10.04 40.25
N GLY A 8 -7.28 -9.20 40.83
CA GLY A 8 -6.86 -8.07 41.65
C GLY A 8 -6.13 -8.50 42.91
N THR A 9 -5.19 -7.65 43.34
CA THR A 9 -4.82 -7.52 44.74
C THR A 9 -4.58 -6.03 44.99
N ILE A 10 -5.40 -5.45 45.85
CA ILE A 10 -5.16 -4.15 46.48
C ILE A 10 -3.79 -4.25 47.17
N GLY A 11 -2.77 -3.61 46.61
CA GLY A 11 -1.43 -3.50 47.18
C GLY A 11 -1.03 -2.03 47.22
N LEU A 12 -0.85 -1.50 48.43
CA LEU A 12 -0.50 -0.10 48.74
C LEU A 12 0.34 0.62 47.66
N ILE A 13 -0.19 1.74 47.16
CA ILE A 13 0.60 2.80 46.53
C ILE A 13 1.52 3.38 47.61
N ALA A 14 2.78 2.93 47.65
CA ALA A 14 3.83 3.64 48.35
C ALA A 14 4.28 4.81 47.46
N VAL A 15 3.66 5.98 47.67
CA VAL A 15 4.15 7.26 47.17
C VAL A 15 5.54 7.49 47.79
N MET A 16 6.60 7.14 47.07
CA MET A 16 7.95 7.54 47.44
C MET A 16 8.25 8.91 46.82
N LEU A 17 7.67 9.93 47.45
CA LEU A 17 8.13 11.31 47.38
C LEU A 17 9.61 11.35 47.81
N CYS A 18 10.51 11.60 46.87
CA CYS A 18 11.88 12.03 47.19
C CYS A 18 12.07 13.47 46.72
N VAL A 19 11.58 14.41 47.54
CA VAL A 19 12.01 15.81 47.48
C VAL A 19 13.36 15.91 48.21
N SER A 20 14.41 16.15 47.42
CA SER A 20 15.71 16.79 47.73
C SER A 20 16.46 16.44 49.03
N GLY A 21 17.65 15.86 48.86
CA GLY A 21 18.72 15.87 49.86
C GLY A 21 20.01 15.31 49.25
N ALA A 22 21.12 16.05 49.38
CA ALA A 22 22.42 15.72 48.78
C ALA A 22 22.97 14.35 49.25
N GLY A 23 23.44 13.53 48.29
CA GLY A 23 24.20 12.30 48.56
C GLY A 23 23.78 11.15 47.64
N CYS A 24 24.66 10.78 46.71
CA CYS A 24 24.45 9.71 45.70
C CYS A 24 23.26 9.93 44.75
N LYS A 25 23.33 10.99 43.93
CA LYS A 25 22.63 10.96 42.63
C LYS A 25 23.22 9.78 41.86
N LYS A 26 22.53 8.64 41.86
CA LYS A 26 22.71 7.59 40.86
C LYS A 26 22.72 8.32 39.50
N LYS A 27 23.88 8.39 38.83
CA LYS A 27 24.00 9.06 37.54
C LYS A 27 22.89 8.55 36.62
N ALA A 28 22.24 9.46 35.90
CA ALA A 28 21.41 9.09 34.77
C ALA A 28 22.32 8.31 33.81
N THR A 29 21.94 7.07 33.57
CA THR A 29 22.58 6.21 32.58
C THR A 29 21.48 5.75 31.65
N PRO A 30 21.77 5.49 30.36
CA PRO A 30 20.79 4.99 29.39
C PRO A 30 19.95 3.83 29.98
N GLU A 31 20.59 2.78 30.48
CA GLU A 31 19.95 1.62 31.13
C GLU A 31 18.95 1.98 32.23
N ARG A 32 19.22 3.03 33.01
CA ARG A 32 18.33 3.47 34.09
C ARG A 32 17.17 4.29 33.55
N LEU A 33 17.44 5.18 32.60
CA LEU A 33 16.43 6.01 31.97
C LEU A 33 15.39 5.13 31.27
N PHE A 34 15.82 4.17 30.45
CA PHE A 34 14.90 3.25 29.79
C PHE A 34 14.13 2.38 30.78
N LYS A 35 14.78 1.85 31.82
CA LYS A 35 14.08 1.08 32.86
C LYS A 35 13.03 1.90 33.61
N ASP A 36 13.37 3.13 33.99
CA ASP A 36 12.46 4.02 34.70
C ASP A 36 11.33 4.48 33.76
N MET A 37 11.61 4.65 32.46
CA MET A 37 10.65 4.97 31.41
C MET A 37 9.63 3.84 31.22
N ALA A 38 10.07 2.58 31.06
CA ALA A 38 9.19 1.42 30.96
C ALA A 38 8.25 1.33 32.16
N LYS A 39 8.79 1.53 33.36
CA LYS A 39 7.99 1.53 34.59
C LYS A 39 6.97 2.68 34.64
N ASN A 40 7.36 3.88 34.24
CA ASN A 40 6.44 5.02 34.23
C ASN A 40 5.39 4.87 33.11
N GLY A 41 5.75 4.20 32.02
CA GLY A 41 4.88 3.83 30.91
C GLY A 41 3.67 2.99 31.33
N GLU A 42 3.81 2.11 32.32
CA GLU A 42 2.70 1.31 32.88
C GLU A 42 1.53 2.15 33.43
N THR A 43 1.71 3.46 33.61
CA THR A 43 0.68 4.37 34.14
C THR A 43 0.09 5.31 33.08
N ILE A 44 0.46 5.11 31.81
CA ILE A 44 -0.04 5.89 30.69
C ILE A 44 -1.35 5.26 30.22
N GLU A 45 -2.44 6.01 30.34
CA GLU A 45 -3.76 5.65 29.82
C GLU A 45 -4.03 6.32 28.46
N SER A 46 -3.34 7.40 28.14
CA SER A 46 -3.44 8.09 26.85
C SER A 46 -2.23 8.94 26.48
N ILE A 47 -2.03 9.15 25.18
CA ILE A 47 -0.91 9.90 24.60
C ILE A 47 -1.45 10.79 23.48
N SER A 48 -0.88 11.98 23.34
CA SER A 48 -0.97 12.78 22.10
C SER A 48 0.42 13.27 21.68
N GLY A 49 0.61 13.43 20.39
CA GLY A 49 1.88 13.82 19.82
C GLY A 49 1.77 14.17 18.35
N LYS A 50 2.93 14.26 17.70
CA LYS A 50 3.04 14.53 16.27
C LYS A 50 4.09 13.60 15.65
N MET A 51 3.81 13.13 14.45
CA MET A 51 4.73 12.39 13.59
C MET A 51 5.01 13.24 12.36
N THR A 52 6.29 13.42 12.05
CA THR A 52 6.74 14.05 10.82
C THR A 52 7.71 13.13 10.11
N ALA A 53 7.55 12.95 8.82
CA ALA A 53 8.51 12.23 7.99
C ALA A 53 8.92 13.14 6.82
N ASN A 54 10.21 13.19 6.51
CA ASN A 54 10.71 13.88 5.33
C ASN A 54 11.51 12.89 4.49
N MET A 55 11.18 12.88 3.21
CA MET A 55 11.72 11.97 2.24
C MET A 55 11.97 12.76 0.95
N GLU A 56 13.18 12.70 0.42
CA GLU A 56 13.53 13.36 -0.84
C GLU A 56 14.52 12.49 -1.61
N PHE A 57 14.21 12.21 -2.86
CA PHE A 57 15.03 11.43 -3.78
C PHE A 57 15.28 12.21 -5.07
N ALA A 58 16.42 11.96 -5.70
CA ALA A 58 16.66 12.34 -7.09
C ALA A 58 16.73 11.10 -7.98
N VAL A 59 15.97 11.14 -9.08
CA VAL A 59 16.01 10.16 -10.17
C VAL A 59 16.29 10.93 -11.46
N GLU A 60 17.37 10.59 -12.15
CA GLU A 60 17.80 11.23 -13.42
C GLU A 60 17.85 12.78 -13.42
N GLY A 61 18.05 13.40 -12.25
CA GLY A 61 18.12 14.85 -12.08
C GLY A 61 16.76 15.54 -11.83
N GLN A 62 15.68 14.78 -11.67
CA GLN A 62 14.39 15.27 -11.14
C GLN A 62 14.29 14.94 -9.65
N SER A 63 13.88 15.90 -8.82
CA SER A 63 13.60 15.67 -7.40
C SER A 63 12.16 15.19 -7.23
N VAL A 64 12.00 14.16 -6.40
CA VAL A 64 10.71 13.70 -5.87
C VAL A 64 10.80 13.80 -4.35
N GLY A 65 9.91 14.59 -3.76
CA GLY A 65 9.86 14.80 -2.32
C GLY A 65 8.53 14.35 -1.74
N MET A 66 8.55 13.74 -0.56
CA MET A 66 7.37 13.44 0.23
C MET A 66 7.58 13.95 1.66
N LYS A 67 6.59 14.67 2.18
CA LYS A 67 6.57 15.18 3.56
C LYS A 67 5.26 14.83 4.23
N MET A 68 5.36 14.25 5.40
CA MET A 68 4.24 13.91 6.26
C MET A 68 4.28 14.79 7.50
N ASP A 69 3.12 15.32 7.89
CA ASP A 69 2.92 15.99 9.17
C ASP A 69 1.57 15.57 9.73
N PHE A 70 1.60 14.67 10.72
CA PHE A 70 0.45 14.04 11.33
C PHE A 70 0.39 14.32 12.83
N ASP A 71 -0.77 14.79 13.29
CA ASP A 71 -1.11 14.81 14.71
C ASP A 71 -1.67 13.44 15.10
N LEU A 72 -1.18 12.90 16.22
CA LEU A 72 -1.50 11.56 16.71
C LEU A 72 -2.14 11.63 18.09
N ALA A 73 -3.10 10.75 18.35
CA ALA A 73 -3.65 10.51 19.68
C ALA A 73 -4.04 9.05 19.89
N SER A 74 -3.79 8.52 21.09
CA SER A 74 -4.16 7.16 21.48
C SER A 74 -4.71 7.10 22.91
N VAL A 75 -5.68 6.22 23.13
CA VAL A 75 -6.33 5.97 24.44
C VAL A 75 -6.45 4.46 24.67
N GLU A 76 -5.67 3.93 25.61
CA GLU A 76 -5.54 2.49 25.90
C GLU A 76 -6.90 1.85 26.27
N LYS A 77 -7.67 2.52 27.14
CA LYS A 77 -8.91 1.95 27.68
C LYS A 77 -9.99 1.74 26.62
N SER A 78 -10.08 2.62 25.64
CA SER A 78 -11.05 2.51 24.54
C SER A 78 -10.48 1.80 23.32
N GLU A 79 -9.20 1.40 23.36
CA GLU A 79 -8.46 0.93 22.19
C GLU A 79 -8.62 1.92 21.02
N GLY A 80 -8.61 3.22 21.36
CA GLY A 80 -8.91 4.28 20.40
C GLY A 80 -7.62 4.89 19.86
N PHE A 81 -7.54 5.03 18.54
CA PHE A 81 -6.42 5.70 17.86
C PHE A 81 -6.93 6.75 16.88
N GLN A 82 -6.19 7.85 16.75
CA GLN A 82 -6.45 8.92 15.81
C GLN A 82 -5.14 9.38 15.20
N MET A 83 -5.17 9.58 13.88
CA MET A 83 -4.13 10.23 13.09
C MET A 83 -4.81 11.23 12.16
N GLU A 84 -4.34 12.48 12.14
CA GLU A 84 -4.85 13.51 11.23
C GLU A 84 -3.72 14.38 10.72
N GLY A 85 -3.72 14.71 9.43
CA GLY A 85 -2.71 15.61 8.90
C GLY A 85 -2.66 15.63 7.40
N LYS A 86 -1.48 16.00 6.88
CA LYS A 86 -1.27 16.22 5.46
C LYS A 86 -0.09 15.42 4.95
N LEU A 87 -0.29 14.83 3.78
CA LEU A 87 0.75 14.34 2.91
C LEU A 87 1.05 15.40 1.85
N LEU A 88 2.29 15.83 1.74
CA LEU A 88 2.78 16.76 0.73
C LEU A 88 3.75 16.02 -0.19
N MET A 89 3.47 16.01 -1.48
CA MET A 89 4.34 15.41 -2.50
C MET A 89 4.83 16.50 -3.45
N ASP A 90 6.13 16.55 -3.70
CA ASP A 90 6.74 17.32 -4.79
C ASP A 90 7.12 16.33 -5.89
N ILE A 91 6.47 16.42 -7.04
CA ILE A 91 6.78 15.59 -8.21
C ILE A 91 7.30 16.53 -9.30
N ALA A 92 8.62 16.48 -9.53
CA ALA A 92 9.28 17.27 -10.56
C ALA A 92 8.97 18.79 -10.48
N GLY A 93 8.86 19.33 -9.26
CA GLY A 93 8.57 20.75 -8.99
C GLY A 93 7.08 21.09 -8.94
N THR A 94 6.19 20.10 -8.98
CA THR A 94 4.75 20.28 -8.75
C THR A 94 4.39 19.78 -7.36
N GLU A 95 3.93 20.69 -6.50
CA GLU A 95 3.48 20.35 -5.15
C GLU A 95 2.01 19.88 -5.17
N VAL A 96 1.77 18.67 -4.68
CA VAL A 96 0.45 18.06 -4.47
C VAL A 96 0.27 17.86 -2.97
N SER A 97 -0.88 18.28 -2.44
CA SER A 97 -1.23 18.10 -1.03
C SER A 97 -2.47 17.24 -0.91
N MET A 98 -2.42 16.25 -0.03
CA MET A 98 -3.53 15.37 0.30
C MET A 98 -3.81 15.46 1.80
N ASP A 99 -5.08 15.65 2.15
CA ASP A 99 -5.55 15.54 3.53
C ASP A 99 -5.79 14.07 3.84
N MET A 100 -5.25 13.60 4.96
CA MET A 100 -5.44 12.23 5.43
C MET A 100 -5.93 12.23 6.87
N SER A 101 -6.83 11.32 7.18
CA SER A 101 -7.26 11.05 8.55
C SER A 101 -7.49 9.56 8.75
N ASN A 102 -7.16 9.05 9.93
CA ASN A 102 -7.47 7.70 10.32
C ASN A 102 -8.00 7.71 11.76
N TYR A 103 -9.07 6.96 11.99
CA TYR A 103 -9.71 6.80 13.28
C TYR A 103 -9.96 5.32 13.54
N GLN A 104 -9.34 4.77 14.58
CA GLN A 104 -9.66 3.42 15.05
C GLN A 104 -10.54 3.53 16.30
N VAL A 105 -11.71 2.90 16.23
CA VAL A 105 -12.69 2.91 17.32
C VAL A 105 -13.25 1.52 17.53
N LYS A 106 -13.39 1.14 18.80
CA LYS A 106 -14.01 -0.12 19.19
C LYS A 106 -15.52 -0.05 18.96
N GLU A 107 -16.03 -0.91 18.09
CA GLU A 107 -17.45 -1.13 17.83
C GLU A 107 -17.91 -2.50 18.36
N ASP A 108 -19.19 -2.84 18.17
CA ASP A 108 -19.77 -4.08 18.71
C ASP A 108 -19.15 -5.35 18.08
N ASP A 109 -18.70 -5.26 16.83
CA ASP A 109 -18.15 -6.37 16.04
C ASP A 109 -16.61 -6.47 16.10
N GLY A 110 -15.93 -5.52 16.75
CA GLY A 110 -14.47 -5.48 16.82
C GLY A 110 -13.90 -4.06 16.78
N LEU A 111 -12.59 -3.96 16.60
CA LEU A 111 -11.93 -2.67 16.34
C LEU A 111 -12.13 -2.33 14.85
N MET A 112 -12.71 -1.16 14.57
CA MET A 112 -12.94 -0.68 13.20
C MET A 112 -12.02 0.50 12.92
N SER A 113 -11.34 0.45 11.77
CA SER A 113 -10.53 1.53 11.23
C SER A 113 -11.38 2.32 10.23
N TYR A 114 -11.37 3.65 10.34
CA TYR A 114 -12.02 4.59 9.43
C TYR A 114 -10.96 5.49 8.83
N THR A 115 -10.73 5.40 7.53
CA THR A 115 -9.69 6.14 6.82
C THR A 115 -10.33 7.16 5.88
N TYR A 116 -9.80 8.38 5.89
CA TYR A 116 -10.12 9.43 4.94
C TYR A 116 -8.90 9.76 4.12
N VAL A 117 -9.06 9.68 2.80
CA VAL A 117 -8.08 10.13 1.81
C VAL A 117 -8.82 10.30 0.48
N ASN A 118 -8.32 11.15 -0.41
CA ASN A 118 -8.94 11.41 -1.72
C ASN A 118 -10.43 11.80 -1.64
N ASN A 119 -10.80 12.54 -0.59
CA ASN A 119 -12.18 12.98 -0.34
C ASN A 119 -13.20 11.85 -0.13
N MET A 120 -12.74 10.66 0.26
CA MET A 120 -13.58 9.51 0.52
C MET A 120 -13.27 8.94 1.90
N TRP A 121 -14.33 8.52 2.59
CA TRP A 121 -14.20 7.73 3.80
C TRP A 121 -14.32 6.25 3.46
N THR A 122 -13.42 5.45 3.98
CA THR A 122 -13.49 3.99 3.95
C THR A 122 -13.44 3.45 5.36
N LYS A 123 -13.97 2.24 5.57
CA LYS A 123 -13.90 1.52 6.84
C LYS A 123 -13.49 0.07 6.63
N SER A 124 -12.69 -0.47 7.53
CA SER A 124 -12.32 -1.88 7.54
C SER A 124 -12.22 -2.39 8.98
N PRO A 125 -12.53 -3.68 9.23
CA PRO A 125 -12.17 -4.31 10.49
C PRO A 125 -10.64 -4.33 10.61
N VAL A 126 -10.12 -4.07 11.81
CA VAL A 126 -8.70 -4.25 12.11
C VAL A 126 -8.49 -5.74 12.44
N GLU A 127 -7.62 -6.44 11.70
CA GLU A 127 -7.41 -7.85 11.92
C GLU A 127 -6.67 -8.11 13.25
N SER A 128 -7.01 -9.21 13.92
CA SER A 128 -6.40 -9.57 15.20
C SER A 128 -4.96 -10.05 15.00
N GLY A 129 -4.01 -9.13 15.04
CA GLY A 129 -2.60 -9.36 14.71
C GLY A 129 -1.94 -8.10 14.14
N GLU A 130 -2.73 -7.25 13.48
CA GLU A 130 -2.38 -5.90 13.04
C GLU A 130 -2.44 -4.86 14.18
N GLU A 131 -2.55 -5.34 15.41
CA GLU A 131 -2.43 -4.54 16.61
C GLU A 131 -0.96 -4.12 16.80
N GLU A 132 -0.66 -2.90 16.33
CA GLU A 132 0.00 -1.82 17.07
C GLU A 132 1.32 -1.25 16.49
N THR A 133 1.21 -0.35 15.50
CA THR A 133 2.05 0.87 15.44
C THR A 133 1.81 1.81 16.62
N THR A 134 1.06 1.36 17.64
CA THR A 134 0.69 2.21 18.75
C THR A 134 1.93 2.52 19.56
N LEU A 135 2.03 3.79 19.89
CA LEU A 135 2.90 4.36 20.89
C LEU A 135 2.61 3.73 22.26
N ASN A 136 2.92 2.46 22.44
CA ASN A 136 2.52 1.67 23.59
C ASN A 136 3.71 1.39 24.49
N ALA A 137 3.44 0.71 25.60
CA ALA A 137 4.46 0.26 26.52
C ALA A 137 5.43 -0.77 25.89
N GLY A 138 5.01 -1.47 24.82
CA GLY A 138 5.80 -2.43 24.07
C GLY A 138 7.00 -1.79 23.38
N MET A 139 6.81 -0.67 22.67
CA MET A 139 7.90 0.09 22.05
C MET A 139 8.93 0.58 23.10
N VAL A 140 8.47 0.96 24.30
CA VAL A 140 9.38 1.37 25.38
C VAL A 140 10.17 0.18 25.96
N GLU A 141 9.54 -0.99 26.03
CA GLU A 141 10.20 -2.23 26.46
C GLU A 141 11.28 -2.67 25.46
N GLU A 142 10.96 -2.63 24.16
CA GLU A 142 11.88 -2.83 23.03
C GLU A 142 13.13 -1.94 23.14
N LEU A 143 12.94 -0.61 23.25
CA LEU A 143 14.02 0.36 23.46
C LEU A 143 14.86 0.06 24.71
N THR A 144 14.21 -0.48 25.76
CA THR A 144 14.91 -0.87 26.99
C THR A 144 15.87 -2.05 26.78
N LYS A 145 15.56 -2.98 25.88
CA LYS A 145 16.46 -4.10 25.53
C LYS A 145 17.74 -3.58 24.86
N GLN A 146 17.63 -2.51 24.08
CA GLN A 146 18.72 -1.90 23.31
C GLN A 146 19.46 -0.78 24.05
N ALA A 147 19.13 -0.54 25.33
CA ALA A 147 19.67 0.56 26.14
C ALA A 147 21.21 0.70 26.17
N LYS A 148 21.96 -0.37 25.85
CA LYS A 148 23.42 -0.36 25.80
C LYS A 148 24.00 0.27 24.54
N ALA A 149 23.24 0.32 23.44
CA ALA A 149 23.63 1.00 22.21
C ALA A 149 23.61 2.53 22.37
N PHE A 150 22.87 3.01 23.36
CA PHE A 150 22.72 4.44 23.59
C PHE A 150 23.79 5.01 24.52
N THR A 151 24.17 6.24 24.20
CA THR A 151 25.01 7.11 25.02
C THR A 151 24.18 8.31 25.47
N LEU A 152 24.35 8.71 26.72
CA LEU A 152 23.67 9.87 27.27
C LEU A 152 24.51 11.13 27.03
N SER A 153 23.94 12.11 26.35
CA SER A 153 24.55 13.43 26.15
C SER A 153 24.77 14.13 27.50
N GLU A 154 25.88 14.88 27.61
CA GLU A 154 26.17 15.65 28.84
C GLU A 154 25.26 16.87 28.99
N GLU A 155 24.79 17.41 27.86
CA GLU A 155 23.90 18.56 27.79
C GLU A 155 22.44 18.12 27.78
N LEU A 156 21.57 18.97 28.34
CA LEU A 156 20.13 18.79 28.27
C LEU A 156 19.59 19.52 27.05
N VAL A 157 18.63 18.91 26.38
CA VAL A 157 17.90 19.52 25.27
C VAL A 157 16.53 19.98 25.73
N THR A 158 15.82 20.73 24.90
CA THR A 158 14.46 21.20 25.19
C THR A 158 13.51 20.71 24.13
N VAL A 159 12.48 19.97 24.54
CA VAL A 159 11.37 19.53 23.69
C VAL A 159 10.08 20.03 24.32
N ASN A 160 9.19 20.63 23.54
CA ASN A 160 7.92 21.20 24.03
C ASN A 160 8.09 22.15 25.24
N GLY A 161 9.19 22.90 25.27
CA GLY A 161 9.52 23.84 26.35
C GLY A 161 9.91 23.17 27.68
N LYS A 162 10.12 21.85 27.72
CA LYS A 162 10.54 21.09 28.90
C LYS A 162 11.98 20.58 28.72
N GLU A 163 12.74 20.55 29.81
CA GLU A 163 14.10 19.99 29.80
C GLU A 163 14.06 18.46 29.59
N CYS A 164 14.88 17.97 28.68
CA CYS A 164 15.00 16.55 28.35
C CYS A 164 16.45 16.08 28.44
N PHE A 165 16.62 14.81 28.81
CA PHE A 165 17.84 14.06 28.52
C PHE A 165 17.87 13.70 27.03
N GLU A 166 19.04 13.71 26.40
CA GLU A 166 19.22 13.26 25.02
C GLU A 166 20.07 11.98 25.01
N LEU A 167 19.57 10.95 24.36
CA LEU A 167 20.21 9.65 24.20
C LEU A 167 20.47 9.44 22.70
N LYS A 168 21.72 9.17 22.33
CA LYS A 168 22.11 8.88 20.94
C LYS A 168 22.73 7.50 20.85
N GLY A 169 22.27 6.71 19.91
CA GLY A 169 22.76 5.38 19.64
C GLY A 169 22.18 4.85 18.35
N ASP A 170 22.65 3.68 17.95
CA ASP A 170 22.17 3.02 16.75
C ASP A 170 21.23 1.89 17.17
N ILE A 171 20.02 1.87 16.60
CA ILE A 171 19.04 0.81 16.82
C ILE A 171 19.23 -0.27 15.76
N GLY A 172 18.99 -1.53 16.13
CA GLY A 172 19.00 -2.62 15.17
C GLY A 172 17.82 -2.50 14.18
N GLY A 173 18.05 -2.94 12.95
CA GLY A 173 17.08 -2.97 11.87
C GLY A 173 15.75 -3.62 12.21
N GLU A 174 15.76 -4.71 13.00
CA GLU A 174 14.55 -5.39 13.49
C GLU A 174 13.59 -4.41 14.22
N PHE A 175 14.12 -3.51 15.05
CA PHE A 175 13.30 -2.52 15.73
C PHE A 175 12.83 -1.40 14.81
N ALA A 176 13.63 -1.05 13.79
CA ALA A 176 13.18 -0.10 12.79
C ALA A 176 12.05 -0.70 11.93
N THR A 177 12.14 -1.98 11.55
CA THR A 177 11.07 -2.71 10.88
C THR A 177 9.81 -2.77 11.75
N ASP A 178 9.94 -3.01 13.06
CA ASP A 178 8.77 -3.01 13.97
C ASP A 178 8.09 -1.61 14.09
N VAL A 179 8.88 -0.53 14.01
CA VAL A 179 8.37 0.85 14.16
C VAL A 179 7.86 1.43 12.84
N LEU A 180 8.52 1.13 11.74
CA LEU A 180 8.19 1.63 10.40
C LEU A 180 7.18 0.70 9.74
N GLY A 181 7.37 -0.62 9.81
CA GLY A 181 6.60 -1.62 9.08
C GLY A 181 7.04 -1.73 7.62
N GLU A 182 6.89 -2.92 7.03
CA GLU A 182 7.06 -3.14 5.59
C GLU A 182 6.06 -2.29 4.80
N ASP A 183 4.80 -2.28 5.26
CA ASP A 183 3.71 -1.49 4.69
C ASP A 183 4.05 -0.01 4.53
N MET A 184 4.84 0.56 5.45
CA MET A 184 5.23 1.96 5.36
C MET A 184 6.31 2.16 4.28
N LEU A 185 7.31 1.29 4.19
CA LEU A 185 8.31 1.33 3.12
C LEU A 185 7.65 1.11 1.75
N ASP A 186 6.70 0.20 1.67
CA ASP A 186 5.90 -0.06 0.48
C ASP A 186 5.04 1.15 0.10
N ALA A 187 4.35 1.76 1.07
CA ALA A 187 3.59 3.00 0.87
C ALA A 187 4.48 4.18 0.42
N PHE A 188 5.77 4.13 0.73
CA PHE A 188 6.76 5.09 0.25
C PHE A 188 7.32 4.77 -1.14
N GLY A 189 6.84 3.73 -1.82
CA GLY A 189 7.32 3.28 -3.13
C GLY A 189 8.73 2.69 -3.07
N MET A 190 9.14 2.24 -1.88
CA MET A 190 10.43 1.61 -1.60
C MET A 190 10.32 0.10 -1.40
N GLY A 191 9.14 -0.45 -1.64
CA GLY A 191 8.91 -1.89 -1.58
C GLY A 191 9.85 -2.66 -2.51
N GLY A 192 10.48 -3.69 -1.98
CA GLY A 192 11.47 -4.50 -2.69
C GLY A 192 12.85 -3.83 -2.93
N ALA A 193 13.05 -2.56 -2.52
CA ALA A 193 14.33 -1.87 -2.74
C ALA A 193 15.42 -2.28 -1.73
N VAL A 194 15.02 -2.80 -0.57
CA VAL A 194 15.89 -3.40 0.44
C VAL A 194 15.19 -4.65 0.96
N SER A 195 15.86 -5.81 0.94
CA SER A 195 15.26 -7.04 1.47
C SER A 195 15.08 -6.97 2.99
N GLU A 196 14.14 -7.76 3.53
CA GLU A 196 13.89 -7.84 4.98
C GLU A 196 15.17 -8.28 5.74
N GLU A 197 15.95 -9.20 5.16
CA GLU A 197 17.22 -9.63 5.72
C GLU A 197 18.27 -8.53 5.76
N GLU A 198 18.38 -7.73 4.70
CA GLU A 198 19.28 -6.59 4.66
C GLU A 198 18.86 -5.55 5.67
N LEU A 199 17.57 -5.20 5.76
CA LEU A 199 17.03 -4.27 6.75
C LEU A 199 17.41 -4.71 8.17
N LYS A 200 17.21 -5.99 8.53
CA LYS A 200 17.52 -6.53 9.86
C LYS A 200 18.99 -6.41 10.26
N GLU A 201 19.91 -6.40 9.30
CA GLU A 201 21.35 -6.28 9.54
C GLU A 201 21.83 -4.82 9.70
N LEU A 202 20.97 -3.83 9.42
CA LEU A 202 21.32 -2.42 9.51
C LEU A 202 21.37 -1.93 10.97
N GLU A 203 22.32 -1.03 11.24
CA GLU A 203 22.35 -0.23 12.45
C GLU A 203 21.91 1.19 12.08
N ILE A 204 20.74 1.61 12.58
CA ILE A 204 20.11 2.87 12.18
C ILE A 204 20.30 3.93 13.25
N PRO A 205 20.88 5.10 12.92
CA PRO A 205 21.03 6.21 13.85
C PRO A 205 19.70 6.66 14.46
N CYS A 206 19.64 6.65 15.79
CA CYS A 206 18.45 7.02 16.55
C CYS A 206 18.80 7.98 17.69
N THR A 207 17.99 9.04 17.81
CA THR A 207 18.05 9.99 18.92
C THR A 207 16.75 9.94 19.71
N ILE A 208 16.85 9.62 20.99
CA ILE A 208 15.70 9.56 21.90
C ILE A 208 15.86 10.67 22.94
N THR A 209 14.85 11.51 23.06
CA THR A 209 14.81 12.51 24.13
C THR A 209 13.81 12.09 25.20
N VAL A 210 14.15 12.33 26.47
CA VAL A 210 13.38 11.88 27.63
C VAL A 210 13.11 13.05 28.56
N TYR A 211 11.85 13.34 28.85
CA TYR A 211 11.49 14.40 29.77
C TYR A 211 12.13 14.18 31.14
N LYS A 212 12.87 15.18 31.62
CA LYS A 212 13.69 15.05 32.84
C LYS A 212 12.89 14.86 34.12
N LYS A 213 11.63 15.33 34.18
CA LYS A 213 10.79 15.23 35.39
C LYS A 213 9.92 13.98 35.35
N GLU A 214 9.26 13.76 34.21
CA GLU A 214 8.31 12.68 34.00
C GLU A 214 9.03 11.35 33.74
N ILE A 215 10.26 11.38 33.22
CA ILE A 215 11.01 10.20 32.74
C ILE A 215 10.13 9.39 31.78
N LEU A 216 9.56 10.09 30.81
CA LEU A 216 8.79 9.55 29.69
C LEU A 216 9.41 10.05 28.39
N PRO A 217 9.19 9.37 27.25
CA PRO A 217 9.64 9.84 25.94
C PRO A 217 9.21 11.30 25.70
N ALA A 218 10.03 12.05 24.99
CA ALA A 218 9.71 13.40 24.54
C ALA A 218 9.78 13.47 23.01
N SER A 219 10.79 12.83 22.42
CA SER A 219 10.84 12.56 20.99
C SER A 219 11.69 11.33 20.68
N ILE A 220 11.42 10.72 19.53
CA ILE A 220 12.23 9.70 18.89
C ILE A 220 12.49 10.21 17.47
N PHE A 221 13.76 10.29 17.09
CA PHE A 221 14.20 10.72 15.77
C PHE A 221 15.06 9.62 15.16
N ILE A 222 14.71 9.21 13.94
CA ILE A 222 15.38 8.16 13.17
C ILE A 222 15.87 8.79 11.87
N ASP A 223 17.17 8.68 11.59
CA ASP A 223 17.80 9.12 10.35
C ASP A 223 18.27 7.90 9.56
N MET A 224 17.65 7.67 8.42
CA MET A 224 17.89 6.47 7.61
C MET A 224 18.66 6.78 6.33
N LYS A 225 18.94 8.05 6.04
CA LYS A 225 19.51 8.46 4.75
C LYS A 225 20.79 7.70 4.42
N ASP A 226 21.80 7.79 5.29
CA ASP A 226 23.12 7.22 5.01
C ASP A 226 23.08 5.69 5.03
N VAL A 227 22.21 5.11 5.86
CA VAL A 227 22.05 3.68 6.04
C VAL A 227 21.41 3.05 4.80
N LEU A 228 20.31 3.62 4.33
CA LEU A 228 19.60 3.16 3.14
C LEU A 228 20.43 3.42 1.87
N MET A 229 21.14 4.56 1.78
CA MET A 229 22.10 4.81 0.69
C MET A 229 23.16 3.72 0.59
N THR A 230 23.70 3.27 1.74
CA THR A 230 24.72 2.22 1.78
C THR A 230 24.13 0.87 1.34
N ALA A 231 22.90 0.56 1.77
CA ALA A 231 22.20 -0.66 1.37
C ALA A 231 21.89 -0.68 -0.15
N MET A 232 21.58 0.48 -0.74
CA MET A 232 21.20 0.63 -2.15
C MET A 232 22.38 0.79 -3.13
N GLU A 233 23.64 0.74 -2.69
CA GLU A 233 24.81 0.96 -3.57
C GLU A 233 24.87 -0.01 -4.77
N GLU A 234 24.13 -1.13 -4.76
CA GLU A 234 24.08 -2.09 -5.87
C GLU A 234 23.04 -1.76 -6.96
N SER A 235 22.00 -0.94 -6.69
CA SER A 235 20.89 -0.67 -7.63
C SER A 235 21.10 0.56 -8.52
N GLY A 236 22.01 1.47 -8.14
CA GLY A 236 22.65 2.44 -9.05
C GLY A 236 21.83 3.60 -9.64
N GLU A 237 20.51 3.69 -9.39
CA GLU A 237 19.63 4.64 -10.12
C GLU A 237 18.97 5.73 -9.25
N MET A 238 19.04 5.64 -7.91
CA MET A 238 18.34 6.58 -7.00
C MET A 238 19.31 7.26 -5.99
N GLU A 239 19.25 8.59 -5.87
CA GLU A 239 20.00 9.36 -4.87
C GLU A 239 19.07 9.86 -3.75
N ILE A 240 19.22 9.34 -2.53
CA ILE A 240 18.49 9.78 -1.34
C ILE A 240 19.04 11.10 -0.80
N GLN A 241 18.30 12.19 -0.92
CA GLN A 241 18.69 13.49 -0.40
C GLN A 241 18.33 13.66 1.07
N GLU A 242 17.17 13.15 1.49
CA GLU A 242 16.67 13.22 2.85
C GLU A 242 15.79 12.00 3.14
N LEU A 243 15.98 11.37 4.30
CA LEU A 243 15.10 10.32 4.79
C LEU A 243 15.14 10.27 6.32
N ASN A 244 14.18 10.94 6.95
CA ASN A 244 14.06 10.97 8.40
C ASN A 244 12.61 10.83 8.86
N LEU A 245 12.46 10.24 10.05
CA LEU A 245 11.23 10.17 10.81
C LEU A 245 11.45 10.81 12.18
N GLU A 246 10.60 11.76 12.55
CA GLU A 246 10.53 12.30 13.89
C GLU A 246 9.15 12.07 14.49
N MET A 247 9.13 11.59 15.71
CA MET A 247 7.95 11.39 16.51
C MET A 247 8.11 12.14 17.82
N THR A 248 7.16 13.00 18.14
CA THR A 248 7.17 13.86 19.32
C THR A 248 5.97 13.58 20.20
N PHE A 249 6.20 13.58 21.52
CA PHE A 249 5.19 13.26 22.53
C PHE A 249 4.87 14.52 23.33
N ASP A 250 3.66 15.05 23.16
CA ASP A 250 3.27 16.35 23.70
C ASP A 250 2.67 16.21 25.10
N GLU A 251 1.65 15.36 25.20
CA GLU A 251 0.86 15.18 26.41
C GLU A 251 0.62 13.71 26.74
N TYR A 252 0.70 13.41 28.04
CA TYR A 252 0.37 12.10 28.62
C TYR A 252 -0.85 12.23 29.53
N ASN A 253 -1.77 11.27 29.46
CA ASN A 253 -2.97 11.16 30.31
C ASN A 253 -3.89 12.39 30.21
N LYS A 254 -3.98 12.99 29.02
CA LYS A 254 -4.82 14.18 28.74
C LYS A 254 -5.95 13.92 27.77
N VAL A 255 -5.73 13.05 26.78
CA VAL A 255 -6.77 12.60 25.86
C VAL A 255 -7.70 11.65 26.61
N LYS A 256 -9.01 11.92 26.58
CA LYS A 256 -10.00 11.13 27.32
C LYS A 256 -10.66 10.04 26.49
N GLU A 257 -10.89 10.36 25.22
CA GLU A 257 -11.68 9.58 24.28
C GLU A 257 -11.37 10.08 22.87
N ILE A 258 -11.18 9.16 21.94
CA ILE A 258 -11.12 9.45 20.51
C ILE A 258 -12.55 9.48 19.97
N LYS A 259 -12.89 10.51 19.19
CA LYS A 259 -14.25 10.70 18.67
C LYS A 259 -14.23 10.60 17.15
N LEU A 260 -14.90 9.58 16.64
CA LEU A 260 -15.13 9.42 15.21
C LEU A 260 -15.94 10.63 14.68
N PRO A 261 -15.51 11.28 13.58
CA PRO A 261 -16.30 12.29 12.88
C PRO A 261 -17.64 11.72 12.42
N LYS A 262 -18.65 12.58 12.27
CA LYS A 262 -19.97 12.10 11.87
C LYS A 262 -19.97 11.65 10.41
N GLU A 263 -19.27 12.41 9.59
CA GLU A 263 -19.06 12.18 8.17
C GLU A 263 -18.44 10.80 7.95
N ALA A 264 -17.41 10.44 8.73
CA ALA A 264 -16.81 9.09 8.68
C ALA A 264 -17.82 7.97 8.95
N LYS A 265 -18.74 8.16 9.90
CA LYS A 265 -19.74 7.14 10.21
C LYS A 265 -20.87 7.04 9.18
N GLU A 266 -21.22 8.16 8.54
CA GLU A 266 -22.33 8.24 7.59
C GLU A 266 -21.92 7.94 6.15
N GLU A 267 -20.68 8.25 5.78
CA GLU A 267 -20.18 8.20 4.40
C GLU A 267 -19.17 7.06 4.15
N ALA A 268 -18.66 6.40 5.20
CA ALA A 268 -17.67 5.33 5.01
C ALA A 268 -18.25 4.12 4.28
N ILE A 269 -17.58 3.74 3.21
CA ILE A 269 -17.79 2.48 2.47
C ILE A 269 -16.82 1.41 2.98
N ASP A 270 -17.18 0.13 2.87
CA ASP A 270 -16.27 -0.96 3.25
C ASP A 270 -15.04 -0.97 2.33
N ALA A 271 -13.84 -0.98 2.91
CA ALA A 271 -12.60 -1.12 2.16
C ALA A 271 -12.38 -2.60 1.81
N ASP A 272 -12.25 -2.92 0.53
CA ASP A 272 -11.83 -4.22 0.05
C ASP A 272 -10.30 -4.38 0.17
N GLY A 273 -9.80 -4.26 1.40
CA GLY A 273 -8.45 -4.71 1.77
C GLY A 273 -7.30 -4.12 0.95
N SER A 274 -6.99 -2.83 1.13
CA SER A 274 -5.61 -2.29 1.24
C SER A 274 -5.64 -0.76 1.15
N ILE A 275 -4.79 -0.08 1.94
CA ILE A 275 -4.52 1.37 1.81
C ILE A 275 -3.87 1.70 0.45
N ASN A 276 -3.20 0.74 -0.19
CA ASN A 276 -2.52 0.93 -1.49
C ASN A 276 -3.49 1.18 -2.65
N GLY A 277 -4.66 0.54 -2.63
CA GLY A 277 -5.72 0.80 -3.62
C GLY A 277 -6.28 2.23 -3.55
N LEU A 278 -6.12 2.89 -2.40
CA LEU A 278 -6.68 4.22 -2.15
C LEU A 278 -5.68 5.35 -2.47
N LEU A 279 -4.38 5.05 -2.51
CA LEU A 279 -3.30 5.97 -2.91
C LEU A 279 -2.87 5.83 -4.38
N GLY A 280 -3.45 4.89 -5.13
CA GLY A 280 -3.20 4.73 -6.57
C GLY A 280 -1.83 4.14 -6.90
N GLY A 281 -1.30 3.29 -6.02
CA GLY A 281 -0.06 2.56 -6.24
C GLY A 281 -0.33 1.07 -6.40
N GLU A 282 -0.56 0.61 -7.62
CA GLU A 282 -0.26 -0.78 -7.97
C GLU A 282 1.25 -0.89 -8.14
N MET A 283 1.93 -1.42 -7.13
CA MET A 283 3.12 -2.23 -7.33
C MET A 283 2.89 -3.51 -6.54
N GLY A 284 2.55 -4.57 -7.26
CA GLY A 284 2.32 -5.88 -6.69
C GLY A 284 3.62 -6.51 -6.19
N GLU A 285 3.47 -7.43 -5.23
CA GLU A 285 4.04 -8.75 -5.31
C GLU A 285 3.31 -9.68 -4.33
N ASP A 286 3.23 -10.94 -4.72
CA ASP A 286 2.45 -12.05 -4.20
C ASP A 286 2.70 -12.36 -2.72
N LEU A 287 1.67 -12.89 -2.02
CA LEU A 287 1.88 -14.01 -1.08
C LEU A 287 0.67 -14.95 -1.01
N GLU A 288 0.96 -16.20 -1.34
CA GLU A 288 0.17 -17.41 -1.13
C GLU A 288 -0.13 -17.71 0.36
N GLU A 289 -1.30 -18.26 0.68
CA GLU A 289 -1.50 -19.69 1.03
C GLU A 289 -2.90 -19.93 1.64
N ASP A 290 -3.61 -20.87 1.02
CA ASP A 290 -4.48 -21.90 1.59
C ASP A 290 -5.10 -21.73 2.99
N THR A 291 -6.44 -21.89 3.09
CA THR A 291 -7.01 -23.14 3.63
C THR A 291 -8.54 -23.26 3.49
N GLU A 292 -8.91 -24.32 2.77
CA GLU A 292 -9.98 -25.30 3.04
C GLU A 292 -11.45 -24.86 3.17
N GLU A 293 -12.22 -25.42 2.22
CA GLU A 293 -13.67 -25.58 2.18
C GLU A 293 -14.31 -25.95 3.54
N GLU A 294 -15.51 -25.42 3.80
CA GLU A 294 -16.64 -26.30 4.10
C GLU A 294 -17.99 -25.67 3.69
N VAL A 295 -18.64 -26.38 2.76
CA VAL A 295 -20.03 -26.23 2.33
C VAL A 295 -20.96 -26.64 3.47
N GLU A 296 -22.04 -25.89 3.73
CA GLU A 296 -23.43 -26.40 3.70
C GLU A 296 -24.52 -25.32 3.96
N LYS A 297 -25.27 -25.05 2.87
CA LYS A 297 -26.75 -25.01 2.71
C LYS A 297 -27.66 -24.07 3.53
N GLU A 298 -28.35 -23.22 2.74
CA GLU A 298 -29.82 -22.92 2.72
C GLU A 298 -30.50 -22.55 4.06
N ASP A 299 -31.22 -21.43 4.24
CA ASP A 299 -32.20 -20.82 3.35
C ASP A 299 -32.53 -19.36 3.76
N ALA A 300 -32.63 -18.51 2.72
CA ALA A 300 -33.59 -17.42 2.48
C ALA A 300 -33.90 -16.34 3.54
N ALA A 301 -33.46 -15.11 3.24
CA ALA A 301 -34.32 -13.92 3.19
C ALA A 301 -33.66 -12.76 2.39
N ASP A 302 -33.88 -12.81 1.07
CA ASP A 302 -34.14 -11.69 0.14
C ASP A 302 -33.65 -10.27 0.51
N VAL A 303 -32.55 -9.85 -0.12
CA VAL A 303 -32.34 -8.44 -0.55
C VAL A 303 -31.88 -8.51 -2.01
N ASP A 304 -32.83 -8.25 -2.91
CA ASP A 304 -32.69 -8.13 -4.36
C ASP A 304 -31.77 -6.94 -4.72
N GLU A 305 -30.48 -7.20 -4.93
CA GLU A 305 -29.66 -6.48 -5.91
C GLU A 305 -29.48 -7.40 -7.12
N THR A 306 -30.42 -7.29 -8.05
CA THR A 306 -30.35 -7.98 -9.34
C THR A 306 -29.22 -7.38 -10.17
N GLU A 307 -28.00 -7.94 -10.07
CA GLU A 307 -27.02 -7.86 -11.15
C GLU A 307 -27.69 -8.33 -12.44
N LYS A 308 -27.86 -7.42 -13.40
CA LYS A 308 -28.33 -7.80 -14.73
C LYS A 308 -27.22 -8.58 -15.43
N LYS A 309 -27.26 -9.91 -15.35
CA LYS A 309 -26.40 -10.76 -16.19
C LYS A 309 -26.73 -10.52 -17.67
N GLY A 310 -25.69 -10.23 -18.47
CA GLY A 310 -25.79 -10.02 -19.91
C GLY A 310 -26.34 -11.23 -20.67
N THR A 311 -26.69 -11.01 -21.94
CA THR A 311 -27.19 -12.07 -22.83
C THR A 311 -26.08 -12.98 -23.38
N VAL A 312 -24.83 -12.55 -23.30
CA VAL A 312 -23.62 -13.25 -23.75
C VAL A 312 -22.54 -13.07 -22.67
N SER A 313 -21.69 -14.08 -22.45
CA SER A 313 -20.52 -13.95 -21.58
C SER A 313 -19.26 -13.76 -22.42
N TRP A 314 -18.40 -12.83 -22.01
CA TRP A 314 -17.07 -12.62 -22.59
C TRP A 314 -16.05 -13.66 -22.11
N GLU A 315 -16.35 -14.38 -21.02
CA GLU A 315 -15.47 -15.35 -20.36
C GLU A 315 -15.13 -16.57 -21.22
N SER A 316 -15.79 -16.78 -22.37
CA SER A 316 -15.37 -17.84 -23.29
C SER A 316 -14.03 -17.53 -23.96
N LEU A 317 -13.63 -16.25 -24.01
CA LEU A 317 -12.41 -15.76 -24.64
C LEU A 317 -12.25 -16.23 -26.11
N GLU A 318 -13.35 -16.59 -26.77
CA GLU A 318 -13.38 -16.95 -28.19
C GLU A 318 -13.47 -15.69 -29.03
N LEU A 319 -12.33 -15.23 -29.51
CA LEU A 319 -12.18 -14.04 -30.33
C LEU A 319 -12.32 -14.38 -31.81
N ASN A 320 -12.93 -13.47 -32.57
CA ASN A 320 -12.84 -13.49 -34.03
C ASN A 320 -11.77 -12.51 -34.48
N VAL A 321 -10.62 -13.02 -34.93
CA VAL A 321 -9.51 -12.23 -35.46
C VAL A 321 -9.51 -12.37 -36.98
N SER A 322 -9.87 -11.29 -37.68
CA SER A 322 -9.91 -11.22 -39.15
C SER A 322 -10.71 -12.36 -39.81
N GLY A 323 -11.81 -12.77 -39.19
CA GLY A 323 -12.68 -13.85 -39.67
C GLY A 323 -12.28 -15.26 -39.22
N LYS A 324 -11.26 -15.42 -38.38
CA LYS A 324 -10.88 -16.71 -37.78
C LYS A 324 -11.12 -16.69 -36.28
N THR A 325 -11.62 -17.82 -35.77
CA THR A 325 -11.81 -17.99 -34.33
C THR A 325 -10.48 -18.39 -33.68
N VAL A 326 -10.11 -17.67 -32.63
CA VAL A 326 -8.97 -17.93 -31.74
C VAL A 326 -9.50 -17.90 -30.31
N THR A 327 -9.07 -18.82 -29.46
CA THR A 327 -9.49 -18.87 -28.05
C THR A 327 -8.29 -18.51 -27.19
N LEU A 328 -8.42 -17.51 -26.31
CA LEU A 328 -7.36 -17.22 -25.36
C LEU A 328 -7.44 -18.16 -24.15
N PRO A 329 -6.29 -18.55 -23.56
CA PRO A 329 -4.94 -18.36 -24.08
C PRO A 329 -4.66 -19.14 -25.38
N CYS A 330 -3.79 -18.58 -26.20
CA CYS A 330 -3.24 -19.29 -27.36
C CYS A 330 -1.77 -18.96 -27.54
N LYS A 331 -1.08 -19.63 -28.47
CA LYS A 331 0.27 -19.16 -28.86
C LYS A 331 0.17 -17.96 -29.81
N VAL A 332 1.18 -17.07 -29.80
CA VAL A 332 1.24 -15.95 -30.76
C VAL A 332 1.21 -16.45 -32.22
N SER A 333 1.78 -17.62 -32.49
CA SER A 333 1.72 -18.27 -33.80
C SER A 333 0.29 -18.58 -34.29
N GLU A 334 -0.71 -18.64 -33.40
CA GLU A 334 -2.12 -18.79 -33.78
C GLU A 334 -2.70 -17.49 -34.34
N LEU A 335 -2.27 -16.34 -33.80
CA LEU A 335 -2.55 -15.02 -34.39
C LEU A 335 -1.83 -14.85 -35.74
N GLU A 336 -0.60 -15.37 -35.86
CA GLU A 336 0.11 -15.39 -37.14
C GLU A 336 -0.62 -16.26 -38.17
N ALA A 337 -1.12 -17.42 -37.74
CA ALA A 337 -1.97 -18.27 -38.56
C ALA A 337 -3.28 -17.57 -38.93
N ALA A 338 -3.81 -16.65 -38.10
CA ALA A 338 -4.95 -15.79 -38.41
C ALA A 338 -4.65 -14.72 -39.47
N GLY A 339 -3.36 -14.48 -39.79
CA GLY A 339 -2.91 -13.57 -40.84
C GLY A 339 -2.24 -12.30 -40.31
N LEU A 340 -1.98 -12.25 -39.01
CA LEU A 340 -1.19 -11.21 -38.37
C LEU A 340 0.31 -11.53 -38.45
N LYS A 341 1.16 -10.54 -38.20
CA LYS A 341 2.62 -10.72 -38.13
C LYS A 341 3.20 -9.78 -37.11
N VAL A 342 4.11 -10.29 -36.27
CA VAL A 342 4.92 -9.47 -35.37
C VAL A 342 5.64 -8.38 -36.17
N ASP A 343 5.58 -7.15 -35.70
CA ASP A 343 6.30 -6.04 -36.29
C ASP A 343 7.81 -6.21 -36.06
N ALA A 344 8.53 -6.52 -37.14
CA ALA A 344 9.96 -6.72 -37.11
C ALA A 344 10.76 -5.43 -36.89
N GLU A 345 10.13 -4.25 -37.01
CA GLU A 345 10.75 -2.97 -36.68
C GLU A 345 10.82 -2.74 -35.16
N GLU A 346 9.86 -3.25 -34.40
CA GLU A 346 9.83 -3.15 -32.93
C GLU A 346 10.51 -4.35 -32.26
N VAL A 347 10.25 -5.56 -32.77
CA VAL A 347 10.77 -6.79 -32.21
C VAL A 347 11.62 -7.52 -33.25
N PRO A 348 12.97 -7.55 -33.09
CA PRO A 348 13.84 -8.27 -34.00
C PRO A 348 13.43 -9.74 -34.16
N ALA A 349 13.43 -10.27 -35.38
CA ALA A 349 12.99 -11.64 -35.68
C ALA A 349 13.87 -12.74 -35.03
N ASP A 350 15.05 -12.38 -34.56
CA ASP A 350 15.98 -13.23 -33.82
C ASP A 350 15.95 -13.00 -32.30
N LYS A 351 15.08 -12.11 -31.80
CA LYS A 351 14.84 -11.92 -30.37
C LYS A 351 14.33 -13.23 -29.78
N MET A 352 14.97 -13.64 -28.68
CA MET A 352 14.54 -14.75 -27.86
C MET A 352 14.07 -14.21 -26.52
N VAL A 353 12.92 -14.68 -26.07
CA VAL A 353 12.30 -14.39 -24.79
C VAL A 353 12.74 -15.46 -23.81
N LYS A 354 13.31 -15.10 -22.66
CA LYS A 354 13.72 -16.11 -21.67
C LYS A 354 12.52 -16.68 -20.93
N PRO A 355 12.62 -17.88 -20.33
CA PRO A 355 11.59 -18.43 -19.46
C PRO A 355 11.10 -17.42 -18.42
N GLY A 356 9.78 -17.24 -18.30
CA GLY A 356 9.14 -16.30 -17.37
C GLY A 356 9.23 -14.82 -17.75
N GLU A 357 9.91 -14.47 -18.85
CA GLU A 357 9.90 -13.09 -19.35
C GLU A 357 8.64 -12.82 -20.19
N THR A 358 8.11 -11.61 -20.04
CA THR A 358 7.00 -11.07 -20.83
C THR A 358 7.49 -10.18 -21.97
N GLU A 359 6.72 -10.12 -23.04
CA GLU A 359 6.94 -9.30 -24.20
C GLU A 359 5.62 -8.69 -24.69
N PHE A 360 5.73 -7.49 -25.25
CA PHE A 360 4.58 -6.68 -25.67
C PHE A 360 4.66 -6.32 -27.16
N PRO A 361 4.64 -7.30 -28.09
CA PRO A 361 4.82 -7.02 -29.50
C PRO A 361 3.56 -6.39 -30.12
N MET A 362 3.77 -5.48 -31.06
CA MET A 362 2.71 -5.05 -31.98
C MET A 362 2.59 -6.05 -33.15
N LEU A 363 1.37 -6.50 -33.46
CA LEU A 363 1.09 -7.40 -34.58
C LEU A 363 0.31 -6.67 -35.67
N LYS A 364 0.75 -6.81 -36.93
CA LYS A 364 0.16 -6.16 -38.10
C LYS A 364 -0.52 -7.13 -39.05
N ASP A 365 -1.68 -6.73 -39.59
CA ASP A 365 -2.34 -7.42 -40.68
C ASP A 365 -1.72 -7.05 -42.05
N LYS A 366 -2.21 -7.68 -43.13
CA LYS A 366 -1.77 -7.40 -44.50
C LYS A 366 -2.05 -5.97 -45.00
N ASN A 367 -2.95 -5.24 -44.33
CA ASN A 367 -3.34 -3.87 -44.66
C ASN A 367 -2.55 -2.84 -43.85
N GLY A 368 -1.70 -3.29 -42.91
CA GLY A 368 -0.95 -2.43 -42.00
C GLY A 368 -1.73 -2.02 -40.75
N ASN A 369 -2.88 -2.64 -40.50
CA ASN A 369 -3.62 -2.44 -39.25
C ASN A 369 -2.94 -3.20 -38.11
N GLN A 370 -3.02 -2.71 -36.88
CA GLN A 370 -2.27 -3.26 -35.76
C GLN A 370 -3.11 -3.61 -34.52
N VAL A 371 -2.54 -4.46 -33.68
CA VAL A 371 -3.02 -4.84 -32.35
C VAL A 371 -1.81 -5.07 -31.44
N GLY A 372 -1.84 -4.49 -30.24
CA GLY A 372 -0.84 -4.75 -29.22
C GLY A 372 -1.22 -6.03 -28.48
N VAL A 373 -0.23 -6.88 -28.18
CA VAL A 373 -0.50 -8.11 -27.45
C VAL A 373 0.48 -8.30 -26.30
N TYR A 374 0.02 -8.98 -25.27
CA TYR A 374 0.80 -9.38 -24.10
C TYR A 374 1.13 -10.87 -24.26
N CYS A 375 2.40 -11.22 -24.21
CA CYS A 375 2.79 -12.63 -24.29
C CYS A 375 3.95 -12.96 -23.35
N GLU A 376 3.95 -14.19 -22.87
CA GLU A 376 4.94 -14.69 -21.92
C GLU A 376 5.55 -15.99 -22.42
N ASN A 377 6.84 -16.17 -22.18
CA ASN A 377 7.47 -17.47 -22.37
C ASN A 377 7.25 -18.37 -21.15
N THR A 378 6.12 -19.09 -21.15
CA THR A 378 5.79 -20.11 -20.15
C THR A 378 6.59 -21.43 -20.29
N GLY A 379 7.60 -21.47 -21.16
CA GLY A 379 8.44 -22.64 -21.42
C GLY A 379 9.70 -22.71 -20.54
N ASP A 380 10.45 -23.82 -20.65
CA ASP A 380 11.69 -24.06 -19.89
C ASP A 380 12.98 -23.61 -20.63
N LYS A 381 12.83 -23.03 -21.83
CA LYS A 381 13.93 -22.61 -22.70
C LYS A 381 13.57 -21.30 -23.40
N ASP A 382 14.60 -20.58 -23.80
CA ASP A 382 14.51 -19.44 -24.70
C ASP A 382 13.61 -19.74 -25.91
N ALA A 383 12.58 -18.92 -26.09
CA ALA A 383 11.57 -19.10 -27.12
C ALA A 383 11.50 -17.86 -28.02
N LYS A 384 11.04 -18.05 -29.26
CA LYS A 384 10.68 -16.89 -30.09
C LYS A 384 9.35 -16.32 -29.61
N VAL A 385 9.10 -15.06 -29.93
CA VAL A 385 7.80 -14.42 -29.66
C VAL A 385 6.63 -15.23 -30.24
N SER A 386 6.77 -15.78 -31.45
CA SER A 386 5.73 -16.65 -32.05
C SER A 386 5.38 -17.90 -31.22
N ASP A 387 6.30 -18.37 -30.37
CA ASP A 387 6.13 -19.54 -29.50
C ASP A 387 5.70 -19.16 -28.06
N CYS A 388 5.61 -17.87 -27.74
CA CYS A 388 5.14 -17.37 -26.45
C CYS A 388 3.62 -17.53 -26.32
N THR A 389 3.17 -17.72 -25.08
CA THR A 389 1.75 -17.81 -24.71
C THR A 389 1.18 -16.41 -24.66
N LEU A 390 0.07 -16.18 -25.35
CA LEU A 390 -0.68 -14.94 -25.36
C LEU A 390 -1.48 -14.84 -24.07
N THR A 391 -1.15 -13.85 -23.25
CA THR A 391 -1.78 -13.57 -21.96
C THR A 391 -2.73 -12.38 -22.02
N GLY A 392 -2.75 -11.64 -23.13
CA GLY A 392 -3.69 -10.53 -23.28
C GLY A 392 -3.57 -9.82 -24.61
N PHE A 393 -4.48 -8.88 -24.86
CA PHE A 393 -4.37 -7.96 -25.99
C PHE A 393 -4.99 -6.60 -25.69
N TYR A 394 -4.50 -5.62 -26.42
CA TYR A 394 -4.93 -4.24 -26.35
C TYR A 394 -5.19 -3.70 -27.76
N ILE A 395 -6.40 -3.21 -27.98
CA ILE A 395 -6.78 -2.49 -29.20
C ILE A 395 -7.32 -1.12 -28.85
N THR A 396 -6.81 -0.10 -29.53
CA THR A 396 -7.25 1.28 -29.33
C THR A 396 -7.37 2.02 -30.64
N SER A 397 -8.36 2.90 -30.71
CA SER A 397 -8.59 3.81 -31.84
C SER A 397 -7.98 5.19 -31.64
N ARG A 398 -7.36 5.44 -30.47
CA ARG A 398 -6.83 6.75 -30.08
C ARG A 398 -5.60 7.17 -30.88
N ASP A 399 -4.80 6.21 -31.30
CA ASP A 399 -3.52 6.47 -31.97
C ASP A 399 -3.68 6.87 -33.45
N GLY A 400 -4.90 6.84 -33.98
CA GLY A 400 -5.21 7.22 -35.36
C GLY A 400 -4.66 6.25 -36.42
N GLU A 401 -4.10 5.12 -35.98
CA GLU A 401 -3.61 4.05 -36.84
C GLU A 401 -4.73 3.06 -37.21
N GLY A 402 -4.50 2.26 -38.25
CA GLY A 402 -5.44 1.20 -38.62
C GLY A 402 -5.48 0.11 -37.56
N ILE A 403 -6.67 -0.41 -37.24
CA ILE A 403 -6.86 -1.38 -36.15
C ILE A 403 -7.26 -2.72 -36.74
N VAL A 404 -6.69 -3.81 -36.22
CA VAL A 404 -7.05 -5.16 -36.66
C VAL A 404 -8.52 -5.42 -36.39
N ASP A 405 -9.19 -6.08 -37.34
CA ASP A 405 -10.57 -6.50 -37.17
C ASP A 405 -10.66 -7.64 -36.13
N ILE A 406 -10.95 -7.28 -34.88
CA ILE A 406 -11.12 -8.19 -33.75
C ILE A 406 -12.52 -8.03 -33.18
N ALA A 407 -13.23 -9.14 -32.98
CA ALA A 407 -14.51 -9.21 -32.28
C ALA A 407 -14.41 -10.14 -31.06
N LEU A 408 -14.92 -9.66 -29.93
CA LEU A 408 -15.11 -10.45 -28.71
C LEU A 408 -16.40 -11.28 -28.81
N PRO A 409 -16.64 -12.23 -27.89
CA PRO A 409 -17.87 -13.04 -27.86
C PRO A 409 -19.14 -12.20 -27.98
N GLY A 410 -20.05 -12.58 -28.86
CA GLY A 410 -21.26 -11.78 -29.13
C GLY A 410 -21.04 -10.60 -30.09
N ASP A 411 -19.91 -10.57 -30.81
CA ASP A 411 -19.58 -9.58 -31.85
C ASP A 411 -19.34 -8.17 -31.29
N VAL A 412 -18.82 -8.08 -30.06
CA VAL A 412 -18.42 -6.81 -29.44
C VAL A 412 -17.12 -6.32 -30.07
N ARG A 413 -17.11 -5.06 -30.52
CA ARG A 413 -16.03 -4.44 -31.30
C ARG A 413 -15.90 -2.95 -30.98
N LEU A 414 -14.77 -2.36 -31.32
CA LEU A 414 -14.59 -0.91 -31.32
C LEU A 414 -15.70 -0.21 -32.14
N GLY A 415 -16.15 0.94 -31.66
CA GLY A 415 -17.24 1.73 -32.25
C GLY A 415 -18.65 1.29 -31.83
N MET A 416 -18.80 0.19 -31.09
CA MET A 416 -20.10 -0.21 -30.51
C MET A 416 -20.50 0.78 -29.40
N THR A 417 -21.80 1.00 -29.21
CA THR A 417 -22.27 1.93 -28.17
C THR A 417 -22.28 1.29 -26.79
N GLU A 418 -22.15 2.11 -25.75
CA GLU A 418 -22.29 1.71 -24.34
C GLU A 418 -23.56 0.88 -24.09
N ALA A 419 -24.69 1.30 -24.65
CA ALA A 419 -25.97 0.62 -24.48
C ALA A 419 -25.97 -0.80 -25.09
N GLU A 420 -25.36 -0.96 -26.27
CA GLU A 420 -25.25 -2.26 -26.95
C GLU A 420 -24.32 -3.21 -26.19
N LEU A 421 -23.24 -2.68 -25.59
CA LEU A 421 -22.35 -3.47 -24.74
C LEU A 421 -23.07 -3.97 -23.48
N LEU A 422 -23.76 -3.09 -22.76
CA LEU A 422 -24.46 -3.45 -21.52
C LEU A 422 -25.62 -4.44 -21.78
N GLU A 423 -26.24 -4.42 -22.96
CA GLU A 423 -27.21 -5.45 -23.36
C GLU A 423 -26.55 -6.84 -23.52
N LYS A 424 -25.29 -6.86 -23.99
CA LYS A 424 -24.55 -8.09 -24.23
C LYS A 424 -23.92 -8.63 -22.95
N TYR A 425 -23.13 -7.84 -22.24
CA TYR A 425 -22.32 -8.29 -21.11
C TYR A 425 -22.91 -7.95 -19.74
N GLY A 426 -23.98 -7.15 -19.69
CA GLY A 426 -24.58 -6.72 -18.43
C GLY A 426 -23.83 -5.54 -17.83
N GLU A 427 -24.09 -5.27 -16.56
CA GLU A 427 -23.39 -4.21 -15.83
C GLU A 427 -21.94 -4.65 -15.55
N PRO A 428 -20.95 -3.77 -15.75
CA PRO A 428 -19.58 -4.02 -15.32
C PRO A 428 -19.47 -4.04 -13.80
N ARG A 429 -18.42 -4.69 -13.32
CA ARG A 429 -18.07 -4.74 -11.90
C ARG A 429 -17.61 -3.38 -11.41
N GLU A 430 -16.81 -2.70 -12.22
CA GLU A 430 -16.30 -1.37 -11.93
C GLU A 430 -16.61 -0.37 -13.06
N LYS A 431 -16.82 0.90 -12.68
CA LYS A 431 -16.96 2.02 -13.61
C LYS A 431 -16.16 3.21 -13.08
N SER A 432 -15.27 3.74 -13.88
CA SER A 432 -14.54 4.98 -13.59
C SER A 432 -14.67 6.00 -14.72
N GLU A 433 -14.50 7.27 -14.38
CA GLU A 433 -14.54 8.40 -15.33
C GLU A 433 -13.33 9.29 -15.15
N ASP A 434 -12.51 9.41 -16.20
CA ASP A 434 -11.51 10.47 -16.27
C ASP A 434 -12.14 11.75 -16.83
N THR A 435 -12.44 12.68 -15.92
CA THR A 435 -13.05 13.97 -16.25
C THR A 435 -12.16 14.91 -17.07
N LYS A 436 -10.85 14.67 -17.15
CA LYS A 436 -9.90 15.49 -17.93
C LYS A 436 -9.84 15.04 -19.38
N THR A 437 -9.84 13.73 -19.62
CA THR A 437 -9.75 13.15 -20.97
C THR A 437 -11.11 12.83 -21.56
N GLY A 438 -12.17 12.77 -20.73
CA GLY A 438 -13.51 12.38 -21.17
C GLY A 438 -13.58 10.90 -21.49
N ILE A 439 -12.88 10.06 -20.72
CA ILE A 439 -12.87 8.61 -20.90
C ILE A 439 -13.69 7.96 -19.79
N LEU A 440 -14.52 6.99 -20.17
CA LEU A 440 -15.23 6.12 -19.21
C LEU A 440 -14.63 4.72 -19.32
N THR A 441 -14.21 4.13 -18.22
CA THR A 441 -13.58 2.80 -18.19
C THR A 441 -14.46 1.84 -17.42
N TYR A 442 -14.88 0.76 -18.08
CA TYR A 442 -15.76 -0.27 -17.55
C TYR A 442 -14.95 -1.55 -17.44
N SER A 443 -14.90 -2.16 -16.26
CA SER A 443 -14.19 -3.41 -16.01
C SER A 443 -15.14 -4.56 -15.70
N TRP A 444 -14.93 -5.70 -16.34
CA TRP A 444 -15.47 -6.97 -15.91
C TRP A 444 -14.32 -7.89 -15.54
N ASP A 445 -14.38 -8.43 -14.34
CA ASP A 445 -13.46 -9.48 -13.91
C ASP A 445 -14.23 -10.78 -13.80
N ASP A 446 -13.60 -11.88 -14.16
CA ASP A 446 -14.18 -13.18 -13.87
C ASP A 446 -14.22 -13.43 -12.35
N GLU A 447 -15.00 -14.42 -11.91
CA GLU A 447 -15.20 -14.67 -10.48
C GLU A 447 -13.90 -14.97 -9.72
N LEU A 448 -12.85 -15.39 -10.45
CA LEU A 448 -11.54 -15.75 -9.90
C LEU A 448 -10.48 -14.64 -10.06
N PHE A 449 -10.83 -13.50 -10.69
CA PHE A 449 -9.89 -12.42 -11.06
C PHE A 449 -8.68 -12.87 -11.89
N THR A 450 -8.77 -14.05 -12.50
CA THR A 450 -7.75 -14.59 -13.40
C THR A 450 -7.85 -13.97 -14.79
N ARG A 451 -8.99 -13.34 -15.10
CA ARG A 451 -9.25 -12.71 -16.38
C ARG A 451 -9.96 -11.39 -16.15
N SER A 452 -9.53 -10.36 -16.85
CA SER A 452 -10.18 -9.06 -16.86
C SER A 452 -10.52 -8.63 -18.29
N LEU A 453 -11.60 -7.87 -18.41
CA LEU A 453 -12.04 -7.19 -19.62
C LEU A 453 -12.21 -5.71 -19.29
N GLY A 454 -11.29 -4.89 -19.77
CA GLY A 454 -11.37 -3.43 -19.75
C GLY A 454 -11.96 -2.89 -21.04
N ILE A 455 -13.01 -2.08 -20.95
CA ILE A 455 -13.60 -1.37 -22.08
C ILE A 455 -13.60 0.12 -21.79
N GLU A 456 -12.99 0.91 -22.69
CA GLU A 456 -13.02 2.36 -22.58
C GLU A 456 -13.93 2.98 -23.63
N PHE A 457 -14.70 3.98 -23.23
CA PHE A 457 -15.59 4.76 -24.09
C PHE A 457 -15.12 6.21 -24.20
N ASP A 458 -15.35 6.78 -25.38
CA ASP A 458 -15.37 8.24 -25.52
C ASP A 458 -16.65 8.79 -24.88
N LYS A 459 -16.51 9.74 -23.97
CA LYS A 459 -17.64 10.29 -23.20
C LYS A 459 -18.66 11.02 -24.07
N ASP A 460 -18.23 11.63 -25.18
CA ASP A 460 -19.09 12.43 -26.04
C ASP A 460 -19.87 11.54 -27.03
N SER A 461 -19.20 10.58 -27.68
CA SER A 461 -19.85 9.67 -28.63
C SER A 461 -20.53 8.48 -27.96
N LYS A 462 -20.07 8.10 -26.74
CA LYS A 462 -20.46 6.87 -26.04
C LYS A 462 -20.17 5.59 -26.83
N GLU A 463 -19.16 5.64 -27.68
CA GLU A 463 -18.67 4.51 -28.47
C GLU A 463 -17.40 3.94 -27.83
N ILE A 464 -17.24 2.61 -27.94
CA ILE A 464 -16.03 1.92 -27.49
C ILE A 464 -14.84 2.41 -28.31
N ILE A 465 -13.85 2.97 -27.64
CA ILE A 465 -12.61 3.44 -28.25
C ILE A 465 -11.41 2.55 -27.94
N SER A 466 -11.52 1.68 -26.94
CA SER A 466 -10.46 0.79 -26.48
C SER A 466 -11.03 -0.50 -25.90
N ILE A 467 -10.35 -1.63 -26.14
CA ILE A 467 -10.63 -2.92 -25.52
C ILE A 467 -9.32 -3.52 -25.06
N MET A 468 -9.31 -3.96 -23.80
CA MET A 468 -8.20 -4.64 -23.15
C MET A 468 -8.71 -5.96 -22.56
N ILE A 469 -8.01 -7.05 -22.84
CA ILE A 469 -8.21 -8.31 -22.14
C ILE A 469 -6.87 -8.70 -21.55
N ASP A 470 -6.86 -8.97 -20.25
CA ASP A 470 -5.71 -9.53 -19.55
C ASP A 470 -6.10 -10.87 -18.90
N ILE A 471 -5.14 -11.80 -18.92
CA ILE A 471 -5.27 -13.15 -18.37
C ILE A 471 -4.04 -13.41 -17.51
N TRP A 472 -4.30 -13.57 -16.23
CA TRP A 472 -3.36 -13.89 -15.17
C TRP A 472 -3.52 -15.39 -14.83
N ASP A 473 -2.42 -16.06 -14.49
CA ASP A 473 -2.29 -17.51 -14.22
C ASP A 473 -2.28 -18.51 -15.40
N TYR A 474 -1.16 -19.22 -15.55
CA TYR A 474 -1.00 -20.52 -16.23
C TYR A 474 -0.36 -21.58 -15.34
#